data_AF-A0A817ADJ3-F1
#
_entry.id   AF-A0A817ADJ3-F1
#
_cell.length_a   1.000
_cell.length_b   1.000
_cell.length_c   1.000
_cell.angle_alpha   90.00
_cell.angle_beta   90.00
_cell.angle_gamma   90.00
#
_symmetry.space_group_name_H-M   'P 1'
#
loop_
_entity.id
_entity.type
_entity.pdbx_description
1 polymer ?
#
loop_
_entity_poly.entity_id
_entity_poly.type
_entity_poly.pdbx_seq_one_letter_code
_entity_poly.pdbx_strand_id
1 'polypeptide(L)' 'MSLRNYAAVIALIVFAVVSPFAGAQPLAPAPSPTSDGTSIDQGIAYLLMVVALVLTYIIHPLDASSFF' A
#
# COMPACT_ATOMS: atom_id res chain seq x y z
N MET A 1 46.73 -4.16 42.76
CA MET A 1 45.47 -4.30 41.99
C MET A 1 45.66 -5.39 40.95
N SER A 2 44.74 -6.37 40.84
CA SER A 2 44.92 -7.52 39.94
C SER A 2 44.65 -7.14 38.47
N LEU A 3 45.31 -7.82 37.51
CA LEU A 3 45.15 -7.62 36.06
C LEU A 3 43.68 -7.67 35.59
N ARG A 4 42.85 -8.49 36.26
CA ARG A 4 41.40 -8.57 36.01
C ARG A 4 40.67 -7.24 36.22
N ASN A 5 41.11 -6.43 37.19
CA ASN A 5 40.46 -5.15 37.49
C ASN A 5 40.80 -4.11 36.40
N TYR A 6 42.01 -4.14 35.86
CA TYR A 6 42.40 -3.26 34.75
C TYR A 6 41.63 -3.58 33.47
N ALA A 7 41.48 -4.86 33.14
CA ALA A 7 40.68 -5.28 31.99
C ALA A 7 39.21 -4.83 32.09
N ALA A 8 38.60 -4.93 33.28
CA ALA A 8 37.23 -4.49 33.52
C ALA A 8 37.07 -2.96 33.34
N VAL A 9 38.03 -2.17 33.82
CA VAL A 9 38.02 -0.70 33.66
C VAL A 9 38.14 -0.31 32.19
N ILE A 10 39.03 -0.96 31.44
CA ILE A 10 39.19 -0.70 30.00
C ILE A 10 37.88 -1.04 29.26
N ALA A 11 37.26 -2.19 29.55
CA ALA A 11 36.00 -2.57 28.93
C ALA A 11 34.88 -1.56 29.22
N LEU A 12 34.81 -1.03 30.45
CA LEU A 12 33.83 -0.01 30.84
C LEU A 12 34.04 1.30 30.08
N ILE A 13 35.29 1.74 29.93
CA ILE A 13 35.64 2.95 29.16
C ILE A 13 35.26 2.77 27.70
N VAL A 14 35.61 1.63 27.10
CA VAL A 14 35.25 1.32 25.71
C VAL A 14 33.72 1.31 25.53
N PHE A 15 32.99 0.67 26.45
CA PHE A 15 31.52 0.66 26.40
C PHE A 15 30.93 2.07 26.52
N ALA A 16 31.43 2.88 27.46
CA ALA A 16 30.97 4.25 27.66
C ALA A 16 31.22 5.12 26.41
N VAL A 17 32.36 4.94 25.74
CA VAL A 17 32.71 5.67 24.51
C VAL A 17 31.88 5.18 23.32
N VAL A 18 31.62 3.88 23.20
CA VAL A 18 30.94 3.30 22.01
C VAL A 18 29.41 3.41 22.09
N SER A 19 28.83 3.37 23.31
CA SER A 19 27.38 3.37 23.50
C SER A 19 26.59 4.53 22.84
N PRO A 20 27.03 5.80 22.83
CA PRO A 20 26.27 6.87 22.18
C PRO A 20 26.32 6.79 20.65
N PHE A 21 27.20 5.97 20.06
CA PHE A 21 27.23 5.72 18.63
C PHE A 21 26.25 4.63 18.18
N ALA A 22 25.59 3.94 19.12
CA ALA A 22 24.51 3.01 18.82
C ALA A 22 23.22 3.79 18.53
N GLY A 23 23.14 4.38 17.34
CA GLY A 23 21.93 5.06 16.87
C GLY A 23 20.85 4.07 16.45
N ALA A 24 19.65 4.18 17.03
CA ALA A 24 18.48 3.46 16.52
C ALA A 24 18.19 3.93 15.09
N GLN A 25 18.22 3.01 14.12
CA GLN A 25 17.86 3.33 12.75
C GLN A 25 16.34 3.54 12.69
N PRO A 26 15.85 4.67 12.17
CA PRO A 26 14.42 4.86 11.98
C PRO A 26 13.93 3.78 11.01
N LEU A 27 12.88 3.07 11.39
CA LEU A 27 12.21 2.15 10.47
C LEU A 27 11.67 3.00 9.32
N ALA A 28 12.03 2.64 8.08
CA ALA A 28 11.50 3.34 6.91
C ALA A 28 9.96 3.26 6.95
N PRO A 29 9.24 4.35 6.59
CA PRO A 29 7.79 4.31 6.48
C PRO A 29 7.36 3.15 5.59
N ALA A 30 6.31 2.44 6.00
CA ALA A 30 5.72 1.41 5.15
C ALA A 30 5.28 2.04 3.81
N PRO A 31 5.39 1.33 2.68
CA PRO A 31 4.89 1.82 1.39
C PRO A 31 3.41 2.21 1.50
N SER A 32 3.01 3.28 0.81
CA SER A 32 1.60 3.64 0.73
C SER A 32 0.80 2.50 0.08
N PRO A 33 -0.43 2.23 0.52
CA PRO A 33 -1.29 1.24 -0.13
C PRO A 33 -1.48 1.62 -1.60
N THR A 34 -1.19 0.67 -2.50
CA THR A 34 -1.45 0.83 -3.94
C THR A 34 -2.82 0.24 -4.24
N SER A 35 -3.82 1.09 -4.46
CA SER A 35 -5.15 0.68 -4.92
C SER A 35 -5.62 1.66 -5.98
N ASP A 36 -5.28 1.38 -7.24
CA ASP A 36 -5.71 2.18 -8.37
C ASP A 36 -7.15 1.79 -8.73
N GLY A 37 -8.12 2.45 -8.09
CA GLY A 37 -9.57 2.21 -8.25
C GLY A 37 -10.08 2.30 -9.70
N THR A 38 -9.25 2.79 -10.62
CA THR A 38 -9.48 2.88 -12.06
C THR A 38 -9.98 1.59 -12.71
N SER A 39 -9.51 0.42 -12.25
CA SER A 39 -9.96 -0.86 -12.81
C SER A 39 -11.42 -1.17 -12.49
N ILE A 40 -11.89 -0.78 -11.30
CA ILE A 40 -13.30 -0.88 -10.90
C ILE A 40 -14.13 0.14 -11.67
N ASP A 41 -13.65 1.38 -11.77
CA ASP A 41 -14.34 2.45 -12.51
C ASP A 41 -14.51 2.07 -13.99
N GLN A 42 -13.46 1.54 -14.63
CA GLN A 42 -13.50 1.08 -16.02
C GLN A 42 -14.42 -0.14 -16.18
N GLY A 43 -14.41 -1.07 -15.22
CA GLY A 43 -15.32 -2.21 -15.20
C GLY A 43 -16.79 -1.77 -15.14
N ILE A 44 -17.13 -0.83 -14.26
CA ILE A 44 -18.47 -0.24 -14.16
C ILE A 44 -18.81 0.49 -15.46
N ALA A 45 -17.91 1.28 -16.03
CA ALA A 45 -18.13 1.99 -17.29
C ALA A 45 -18.45 1.01 -18.44
N TYR A 46 -17.71 -0.08 -18.55
CA TYR A 46 -17.96 -1.10 -19.58
C TYR A 46 -19.27 -1.84 -19.33
N LEU A 47 -19.59 -2.18 -18.08
CA LEU A 47 -20.86 -2.80 -17.72
C LEU A 47 -22.05 -1.90 -18.08
N LEU A 48 -21.98 -0.60 -17.74
CA LEU A 48 -23.01 0.37 -18.08
C LEU A 48 -23.14 0.56 -19.60
N MET A 49 -22.03 0.55 -20.34
CA MET A 49 -22.03 0.59 -21.80
C MET A 49 -22.80 -0.61 -22.38
N VAL A 50 -22.53 -1.82 -21.88
CA VAL A 50 -23.25 -3.03 -22.32
C VAL A 50 -24.72 -2.99 -21.93
N VAL A 51 -25.05 -2.55 -20.70
CA VAL A 51 -26.44 -2.37 -20.26
C VAL A 51 -27.17 -1.39 -21.18
N ALA A 52 -26.56 -0.26 -21.51
CA ALA A 52 -27.13 0.71 -22.45
C ALA A 52 -27.35 0.11 -23.84
N LEU A 53 -26.39 -0.67 -24.34
CA LEU A 53 -26.52 -1.37 -25.62
C LEU A 53 -27.69 -2.38 -25.61
N VAL A 54 -27.84 -3.15 -24.53
CA VAL A 54 -28.96 -4.09 -24.37
C VAL A 54 -30.30 -3.36 -24.27
N LEU A 55 -30.39 -2.30 -23.45
CA LEU A 55 -31.61 -1.52 -23.28
C LEU A 55 -32.04 -0.88 -24.61
N THR A 56 -31.11 -0.29 -25.35
CA THR A 56 -31.40 0.32 -26.65
C THR A 56 -31.82 -0.72 -27.69
N TYR A 57 -31.22 -1.91 -27.69
CA TYR A 57 -31.62 -3.02 -28.56
C TYR A 57 -33.01 -3.56 -28.23
N ILE A 58 -33.39 -3.60 -26.94
CA ILE A 58 -34.71 -4.06 -26.51
C ILE A 58 -35.78 -3.00 -26.79
N ILE A 59 -35.51 -1.73 -26.47
CA ILE A 59 -36.50 -0.66 -26.61
C ILE A 59 -36.86 -0.41 -28.08
N HIS A 60 -35.92 -0.54 -29.03
CA HIS A 60 -36.18 -0.34 -30.46
C HIS A 60 -37.35 -1.18 -31.03
N PRO A 61 -37.36 -2.52 -30.91
CA PRO A 61 -38.46 -3.35 -31.38
C PRO A 61 -39.72 -3.21 -30.53
N LEU A 62 -39.60 -2.95 -29.21
CA LEU A 62 -40.76 -2.70 -28.37
C LEU A 62 -41.52 -1.43 -28.79
N ASP A 63 -40.79 -0.33 -29.03
CA ASP A 63 -41.37 0.92 -29.52
C ASP A 63 -42.05 0.67 -30.88
N ALA A 64 -41.35 0.04 -31.82
CA ALA A 64 -41.91 -0.32 -33.12
C ALA A 64 -43.18 -1.19 -33.02
N SER A 65 -43.20 -2.16 -32.10
CA SER A 65 -44.36 -3.04 -31.88
C SER A 65 -45.56 -2.32 -31.24
N SER A 66 -45.35 -1.19 -30.57
CA SER A 66 -46.42 -0.41 -29.94
C SER A 66 -47.21 0.46 -30.93
N PHE A 67 -46.71 0.61 -32.15
CA PHE A 67 -47.36 1.37 -33.24
C PHE A 67 -48.23 0.50 -34.17
N PHE A 68 -48.29 -0.82 -33.96
CA PHE A 68 -49.11 -1.78 -34.70
C PHE A 68 -50.12 -2.47 -33.78
#